data_AF-A0A1W9P2P2-F1
#
_entry.id   AF-A0A1W9P2P2-F1
#
_cell.length_a   1.000
_cell.length_b   1.000
_cell.length_c   1.000
_cell.angle_alpha   90.00
_cell.angle_beta   90.00
_cell.angle_gamma   90.00
#
_symmetry.space_group_name_H-M   'P 1'
#
loop_
_entity.id
_entity.type
_entity.pdbx_description
1 polymer ?
#
loop_
_entity_poly.entity_id
_entity_poly.type
_entity_poly.pdbx_seq_one_letter_code
_entity_poly.pdbx_strand_id
1 'polypeptide(L)'
;MKPRNATRDRNNYNMKLLCLKSFMLYLFFRKLNILEDSMLGASEKMKEEIGKSVKEDIADKMEEFFEIYGFDKPAKRASFSVGMLIDYLLWVQRSERGSGFGEEPFWSNMYGLVLDEKKVKSLFPKALGKLRQYKKGYPTFETVVSKYLAEAEQGWGISNDETSYFFALGMALSGVFRGVKKEKEVE
;
A
#
# COMPACT_ATOMS: atom_id res chain seq x y z
N MET A 1 7.79 -35.13 -2.71
CA MET A 1 7.70 -33.83 -3.40
C MET A 1 7.06 -32.83 -2.42
N LYS A 2 7.84 -31.96 -1.76
CA LYS A 2 7.28 -30.99 -0.78
C LYS A 2 6.48 -29.92 -1.54
N PRO A 3 5.31 -29.48 -1.04
CA PRO A 3 4.49 -28.51 -1.76
C PRO A 3 5.20 -27.16 -1.75
N ARG A 4 5.65 -26.74 -2.94
CA ARG A 4 6.35 -25.48 -3.21
C ARG A 4 5.53 -24.25 -2.76
N ASN A 5 4.21 -24.44 -2.67
CA ASN A 5 3.21 -23.44 -2.36
C ASN A 5 3.25 -22.98 -0.89
N ALA A 6 3.49 -23.90 0.05
CA ALA A 6 3.53 -23.59 1.50
C ALA A 6 4.70 -22.66 1.89
N THR A 7 5.81 -22.71 1.15
CA THR A 7 6.95 -21.80 1.30
C THR A 7 6.68 -20.41 0.75
N ARG A 8 5.80 -20.28 -0.25
CA ARG A 8 5.57 -19.04 -0.99
C ARG A 8 4.53 -18.13 -0.33
N ASP A 9 3.45 -18.71 0.20
CA ASP A 9 2.50 -17.99 1.07
C ASP A 9 3.20 -17.49 2.35
N ARG A 10 4.10 -18.31 2.92
CA ARG A 10 4.92 -17.94 4.08
C ARG A 10 5.81 -16.74 3.79
N ASN A 11 6.35 -16.64 2.58
CA ASN A 11 7.20 -15.50 2.17
C ASN A 11 6.42 -14.18 2.07
N ASN A 12 5.17 -14.21 1.62
CA ASN A 12 4.36 -12.99 1.50
C ASN A 12 3.78 -12.54 2.85
N TYR A 13 3.38 -13.50 3.70
CA TYR A 13 3.08 -13.23 5.10
C TYR A 13 4.31 -12.66 5.82
N ASN A 14 5.49 -13.23 5.59
CA ASN A 14 6.75 -12.71 6.10
C ASN A 14 7.04 -11.30 5.58
N MET A 15 6.78 -11.00 4.30
CA MET A 15 6.94 -9.65 3.76
C MET A 15 6.04 -8.66 4.50
N LYS A 16 4.73 -8.94 4.61
CA LYS A 16 3.79 -8.07 5.34
C LYS A 16 4.23 -7.87 6.79
N LEU A 17 4.63 -8.95 7.46
CA LEU A 17 5.11 -8.92 8.83
C LEU A 17 6.41 -8.10 8.98
N LEU A 18 7.35 -8.25 8.04
CA LEU A 18 8.62 -7.50 8.03
C LEU A 18 8.37 -6.02 7.75
N CYS A 19 7.52 -5.66 6.78
CA CYS A 19 7.12 -4.29 6.52
C CYS A 19 6.47 -3.67 7.77
N LEU A 20 5.59 -4.41 8.45
CA LEU A 20 4.94 -3.93 9.66
C LEU A 20 5.94 -3.73 10.81
N LYS A 21 6.85 -4.68 11.03
CA LYS A 21 7.92 -4.57 12.04
C LYS A 21 8.86 -3.40 11.75
N SER A 22 9.26 -3.24 10.49
CA SER A 22 10.08 -2.11 10.03
C SER A 22 9.35 -0.79 10.24
N PHE A 23 8.04 -0.73 9.97
CA PHE A 23 7.23 0.45 10.20
C PHE A 23 7.13 0.77 11.69
N MET A 24 6.89 -0.23 12.55
CA MET A 24 6.92 -0.06 14.00
C MET A 24 8.27 0.51 14.48
N LEU A 25 9.40 0.02 13.94
CA LEU A 25 10.72 0.55 14.25
C LEU A 25 10.90 1.99 13.76
N TYR A 26 10.45 2.29 12.54
CA TYR A 26 10.44 3.65 12.00
C TYR A 26 9.65 4.61 12.91
N LEU A 27 8.44 4.21 13.34
CA LEU A 27 7.61 4.99 14.27
C LEU A 27 8.29 5.14 15.63
N PHE A 28 8.94 4.10 16.12
CA PHE A 28 9.70 4.14 17.37
C PHE A 28 10.87 5.13 17.28
N PHE A 29 11.68 5.07 16.23
CA PHE A 29 12.78 6.02 16.02
C PHE A 29 12.29 7.46 15.83
N ARG A 30 11.14 7.65 15.17
CA ARG A 30 10.47 8.96 15.13
C ARG A 30 10.01 9.43 16.51
N LYS A 31 9.41 8.57 17.32
CA LYS A 31 8.99 8.92 18.69
C LYS A 31 10.18 9.30 19.58
N LEU A 32 11.35 8.72 19.33
CA LEU A 32 12.60 9.07 20.00
C LEU A 32 13.28 10.33 19.44
N ASN A 33 12.69 10.97 18.42
CA ASN A 33 13.25 12.13 17.73
C ASN A 33 14.65 11.88 17.11
N ILE A 34 14.95 10.62 16.80
CA ILE A 34 16.23 10.20 16.19
C ILE A 34 16.24 10.49 14.68
N LEU A 35 15.07 10.50 14.05
CA LEU A 35 14.87 10.86 12.65
C LEU A 35 14.29 12.27 12.62
N GLU A 36 15.00 13.20 11.97
CA GLU A 36 14.80 14.66 12.04
C GLU A 36 13.35 15.12 11.75
N ASP A 37 12.97 16.20 12.43
CA ASP A 37 11.61 16.65 12.72
C ASP A 37 10.91 17.30 11.51
N SER A 38 9.76 16.75 11.13
CA SER A 38 8.69 17.53 10.50
C SER A 38 7.35 17.15 11.11
N MET A 39 6.83 18.02 11.98
CA MET A 39 5.46 18.10 12.49
C MET A 39 5.03 17.02 13.50
N LEU A 40 5.37 17.27 14.78
CA LEU A 40 4.83 16.61 15.98
C LEU A 40 3.48 17.23 16.40
N GLY A 41 2.36 16.56 16.15
CA GLY A 41 1.05 17.02 16.66
C GLY A 41 -0.13 16.04 16.69
N ALA A 42 -0.04 14.85 16.07
CA ALA A 42 -1.26 14.08 15.74
C ALA A 42 -1.48 12.77 16.52
N SER A 43 -0.78 12.51 17.64
CA SER A 43 -0.68 11.13 18.16
C SER A 43 -1.71 10.70 19.23
N GLU A 44 -2.50 11.57 19.85
CA GLU A 44 -3.31 11.15 21.03
C GLU A 44 -4.78 10.79 20.75
N LYS A 45 -5.36 11.13 19.59
CA LYS A 45 -6.80 10.91 19.33
C LYS A 45 -7.16 9.56 18.69
N MET A 46 -6.17 8.82 18.19
CA MET A 46 -6.42 7.69 17.27
C MET A 46 -6.94 6.40 17.92
N LYS A 47 -6.91 6.25 19.26
CA LYS A 47 -7.38 5.00 19.90
C LYS A 47 -8.90 4.91 20.04
N GLU A 48 -9.65 6.01 19.94
CA GLU A 48 -11.10 6.02 20.19
C GLU A 48 -12.00 6.07 18.94
N GLU A 49 -11.50 6.45 17.77
CA GLU A 49 -12.39 6.78 16.63
C GLU A 49 -12.42 5.75 15.48
N ILE A 50 -11.65 4.65 15.54
CA ILE A 50 -11.60 3.60 14.49
C ILE A 50 -12.94 2.80 14.38
N GLY A 51 -13.98 3.19 15.13
CA GLY A 51 -15.27 2.52 15.20
C GLY A 51 -16.49 3.38 14.89
N LYS A 52 -16.40 4.53 14.21
CA LYS A 52 -17.58 5.33 13.89
C LYS A 52 -17.76 5.64 12.41
N SER A 53 -19.01 5.45 11.99
CA SER A 53 -19.52 5.53 10.63
C SER A 53 -19.63 6.98 10.14
N VAL A 54 -18.73 7.38 9.27
CA VAL A 54 -18.97 8.39 8.24
C VAL A 54 -18.44 7.79 6.93
N LYS A 55 -19.13 8.00 5.80
CA LYS A 55 -18.59 7.66 4.47
C LYS A 55 -17.43 8.62 4.16
N GLU A 56 -16.32 8.48 4.87
CA GLU A 56 -15.09 9.21 4.59
C GLU A 56 -14.54 8.72 3.25
N ASP A 57 -14.16 9.67 2.40
CA ASP A 57 -13.51 9.38 1.13
C ASP A 57 -12.18 8.65 1.41
N ILE A 58 -11.81 7.71 0.54
CA ILE A 58 -10.51 7.04 0.64
C ILE A 58 -9.37 8.05 0.60
N ALA A 59 -9.58 9.19 -0.07
CA ALA A 59 -8.68 10.32 -0.07
C ALA A 59 -8.44 10.86 1.35
N ASP A 60 -9.51 11.14 2.11
CA ASP A 60 -9.43 11.74 3.45
C ASP A 60 -8.66 10.82 4.41
N LYS A 61 -8.97 9.51 4.38
CA LYS A 61 -8.28 8.51 5.21
C LYS A 61 -6.80 8.41 4.87
N MET A 62 -6.45 8.54 3.59
CA MET A 62 -5.06 8.48 3.16
C MET A 62 -4.31 9.75 3.57
N GLU A 63 -4.90 10.94 3.43
CA GLU A 63 -4.29 12.18 3.92
C GLU A 63 -4.06 12.13 5.43
N GLU A 64 -5.08 11.75 6.22
CA GLU A 64 -4.94 11.62 7.67
C GLU A 64 -3.83 10.62 8.04
N PHE A 65 -3.80 9.44 7.39
CA PHE A 65 -2.75 8.46 7.58
C PHE A 65 -1.35 9.04 7.25
N PHE A 66 -1.23 9.78 6.16
CA PHE A 66 0.03 10.39 5.75
C PHE A 66 0.50 11.47 6.70
N GLU A 67 -0.41 12.28 7.24
CA GLU A 67 -0.09 13.28 8.26
C GLU A 67 0.38 12.61 9.55
N ILE A 68 -0.38 11.64 10.07
CA ILE A 68 -0.06 10.94 11.33
C ILE A 68 1.31 10.26 11.25
N TYR A 69 1.59 9.60 10.13
CA TYR A 69 2.81 8.80 9.97
C TYR A 69 3.93 9.52 9.22
N GLY A 70 3.78 10.83 8.98
CA GLY A 70 4.81 11.72 8.42
C GLY A 70 5.31 11.30 7.05
N PHE A 71 4.38 11.06 6.13
CA PHE A 71 4.66 10.97 4.70
C PHE A 71 4.79 12.40 4.16
N ASP A 72 5.86 13.07 4.56
CA ASP A 72 6.23 14.46 4.28
C ASP A 72 6.49 14.74 2.79
N LYS A 73 7.06 13.76 2.07
CA LYS A 73 7.39 13.89 0.65
C LYS A 73 6.31 13.32 -0.27
N PRO A 74 5.93 14.01 -1.35
CA PRO A 74 4.94 13.52 -2.32
C PRO A 74 5.25 12.11 -2.87
N ALA A 75 6.53 11.80 -3.13
CA ALA A 75 6.92 10.49 -3.63
C ALA A 75 6.69 9.33 -2.65
N LYS A 76 6.71 9.58 -1.33
CA LYS A 76 6.36 8.56 -0.32
C LYS A 76 4.88 8.21 -0.45
N ARG A 77 4.02 9.23 -0.53
CA ARG A 77 2.57 9.09 -0.74
C ARG A 77 2.28 8.39 -2.04
N ALA A 78 2.93 8.81 -3.13
CA ALA A 78 2.78 8.19 -4.46
C ALA A 78 3.16 6.72 -4.45
N SER A 79 4.36 6.38 -3.97
CA SER A 79 4.86 5.00 -3.89
C SER A 79 3.90 4.11 -3.10
N PHE A 80 3.47 4.58 -1.93
CA PHE A 80 2.51 3.89 -1.08
C PHE A 80 1.16 3.66 -1.76
N SER A 81 0.62 4.70 -2.38
CA SER A 81 -0.69 4.66 -3.04
C SER A 81 -0.69 3.71 -4.24
N VAL A 82 0.38 3.71 -5.03
CA VAL A 82 0.57 2.74 -6.11
C VAL A 82 0.69 1.32 -5.54
N GLY A 83 1.44 1.13 -4.44
CA GLY A 83 1.51 -0.16 -3.74
C GLY A 83 0.13 -0.69 -3.34
N MET A 84 -0.73 0.17 -2.79
CA MET A 84 -2.11 -0.20 -2.45
C MET A 84 -2.93 -0.59 -3.70
N LEU A 85 -2.79 0.13 -4.81
CA LEU A 85 -3.46 -0.20 -6.07
C LEU A 85 -3.01 -1.54 -6.63
N ILE A 86 -1.72 -1.85 -6.53
CA ILE A 86 -1.20 -3.14 -6.95
C ILE A 86 -1.74 -4.27 -6.08
N ASP A 87 -1.79 -4.11 -4.76
CA ASP A 87 -2.38 -5.16 -3.91
C ASP A 87 -3.87 -5.37 -4.20
N TYR A 88 -4.62 -4.30 -4.51
CA TYR A 88 -6.00 -4.41 -4.98
C TYR A 88 -6.10 -5.24 -6.27
N LEU A 89 -5.26 -4.95 -7.27
CA LEU A 89 -5.22 -5.74 -8.51
C LEU A 89 -4.87 -7.21 -8.23
N LEU A 90 -3.87 -7.48 -7.39
CA LEU A 90 -3.50 -8.85 -7.04
C LEU A 90 -4.66 -9.58 -6.34
N TRP A 91 -5.38 -8.90 -5.44
CA TRP A 91 -6.59 -9.46 -4.83
C TRP A 91 -7.68 -9.78 -5.87
N VAL A 92 -7.91 -8.90 -6.85
CA VAL A 92 -8.82 -9.19 -7.97
C VAL A 92 -8.37 -10.44 -8.73
N GLN A 93 -7.09 -10.57 -9.05
CA GLN A 93 -6.58 -11.73 -9.79
C GLN A 93 -6.71 -13.04 -9.00
N ARG A 94 -6.47 -12.99 -7.68
CA ARG A 94 -6.70 -14.14 -6.80
C ARG A 94 -8.17 -14.53 -6.77
N SER A 95 -9.07 -13.56 -6.59
CA SER A 95 -10.51 -13.77 -6.53
C SER A 95 -11.08 -14.36 -7.82
N GLU A 96 -10.68 -13.84 -8.98
CA GLU A 96 -11.22 -14.25 -10.28
C GLU A 96 -10.61 -15.56 -10.81
N ARG A 97 -9.40 -15.94 -10.35
CA ARG A 97 -8.69 -17.14 -10.86
C ARG A 97 -8.49 -18.24 -9.85
N GLY A 98 -8.85 -18.04 -8.59
CA GLY A 98 -8.53 -18.96 -7.49
C GLY A 98 -7.02 -19.17 -7.30
N SER A 99 -6.20 -18.19 -7.67
CA SER A 99 -4.73 -18.27 -7.59
C SER A 99 -4.24 -17.93 -6.17
N GLY A 100 -3.14 -18.56 -5.75
CA GLY A 100 -2.49 -18.29 -4.46
C GLY A 100 -1.69 -16.98 -4.46
N PHE A 101 -1.20 -16.56 -3.29
CA PHE A 101 -0.37 -15.36 -3.20
C PHE A 101 0.96 -15.54 -3.95
N GLY A 102 1.30 -14.56 -4.78
CA GLY A 102 2.52 -14.57 -5.60
C GLY A 102 2.42 -15.40 -6.87
N GLU A 103 1.27 -16.01 -7.15
CA GLU A 103 0.96 -16.72 -8.40
C GLU A 103 0.18 -15.85 -9.39
N GLU A 104 -0.16 -14.62 -8.99
CA GLU A 104 -0.92 -13.71 -9.82
C GLU A 104 -0.07 -13.29 -11.02
N PRO A 105 -0.61 -13.29 -12.26
CA PRO A 105 0.16 -12.91 -13.45
C PRO A 105 0.77 -11.52 -13.38
N PHE A 106 0.19 -10.60 -12.59
CA PHE A 106 0.76 -9.28 -12.44
C PHE A 106 2.02 -9.26 -11.57
N TRP A 107 2.21 -10.24 -10.68
CA TRP A 107 3.32 -10.30 -9.73
C TRP A 107 4.69 -10.21 -10.42
N SER A 108 4.83 -10.79 -11.61
CA SER A 108 6.09 -10.74 -12.39
C SER A 108 6.50 -9.33 -12.81
N ASN A 109 5.59 -8.35 -12.80
CA ASN A 109 5.89 -6.96 -13.16
C ASN A 109 6.50 -6.15 -12.02
N MET A 110 6.52 -6.66 -10.79
CA MET A 110 6.93 -5.88 -9.62
C MET A 110 8.45 -5.82 -9.38
N TYR A 111 9.27 -6.28 -10.33
CA TYR A 111 10.73 -6.18 -10.27
C TYR A 111 11.36 -6.75 -8.98
N GLY A 112 10.76 -7.79 -8.40
CA GLY A 112 11.22 -8.33 -7.11
C GLY A 112 11.14 -7.33 -5.95
N LEU A 113 10.28 -6.31 -6.07
CA LEU A 113 10.12 -5.16 -5.16
C LEU A 113 11.33 -4.22 -5.11
N VAL A 114 12.26 -4.32 -6.07
CA VAL A 114 13.36 -3.36 -6.24
C VAL A 114 12.93 -2.28 -7.23
N LEU A 115 12.42 -1.18 -6.69
CA LEU A 115 11.73 -0.13 -7.42
C LEU A 115 12.49 1.19 -7.37
N ASP A 116 12.40 1.91 -8.48
CA ASP A 116 12.78 3.31 -8.63
C ASP A 116 11.54 4.09 -9.10
N GLU A 117 11.66 5.41 -9.21
CA GLU A 117 10.60 6.29 -9.71
C GLU A 117 9.96 5.78 -11.01
N LYS A 118 10.80 5.45 -12.01
CA LYS A 118 10.34 5.03 -13.35
C LYS A 118 9.53 3.74 -13.25
N LYS A 119 9.99 2.78 -12.44
CA LYS A 119 9.29 1.52 -12.22
C LYS A 119 7.94 1.74 -11.54
N VAL A 120 7.87 2.54 -10.47
CA VAL A 120 6.60 2.88 -9.79
C VAL A 120 5.62 3.53 -10.76
N LYS A 121 6.06 4.58 -11.48
CA LYS A 121 5.23 5.26 -12.50
C LYS A 121 4.76 4.29 -13.59
N SER A 122 5.60 3.34 -14.01
CA SER A 122 5.24 2.34 -15.03
C SER A 122 4.20 1.30 -14.55
N LEU A 123 4.13 1.03 -13.25
CA LEU A 123 3.20 0.05 -12.68
C LEU A 123 1.76 0.56 -12.72
N PHE A 124 1.56 1.86 -12.55
CA PHE A 124 0.23 2.49 -12.53
C PHE A 124 -0.60 2.24 -13.81
N PRO A 125 -0.16 2.64 -15.02
CA PRO A 125 -0.95 2.41 -16.24
C PRO A 125 -1.11 0.91 -16.56
N LYS A 126 -0.13 0.07 -16.23
CA LYS A 126 -0.25 -1.38 -16.37
C LYS A 126 -1.35 -1.93 -15.46
N ALA A 127 -1.46 -1.43 -14.23
CA ALA A 127 -2.50 -1.83 -13.30
C ALA A 127 -3.89 -1.40 -13.77
N LEU A 128 -4.05 -0.15 -14.23
CA LEU A 128 -5.30 0.32 -14.82
C LEU A 128 -5.75 -0.56 -15.99
N GLY A 129 -4.85 -0.85 -16.93
CA GLY A 129 -5.15 -1.70 -18.07
C GLY A 129 -5.62 -3.10 -17.65
N LYS A 130 -4.99 -3.67 -16.62
CA LYS A 130 -5.39 -4.98 -16.08
C LYS A 130 -6.73 -4.92 -15.37
N LEU A 131 -6.98 -3.93 -14.51
CA LEU A 131 -8.27 -3.76 -13.84
C LEU A 131 -9.42 -3.59 -14.84
N ARG A 132 -9.19 -2.87 -15.95
CA ARG A 132 -10.16 -2.78 -17.06
C ARG A 132 -10.41 -4.11 -17.74
N GLN A 133 -9.37 -4.93 -17.98
CA GLN A 133 -9.52 -6.30 -18.51
C GLN A 133 -10.41 -7.19 -17.62
N TYR A 134 -10.31 -7.03 -16.30
CA TYR A 134 -11.17 -7.75 -15.34
C TYR A 134 -12.53 -7.07 -15.10
N LYS A 135 -12.80 -5.89 -15.69
CA LYS A 135 -13.98 -5.06 -15.40
C LYS A 135 -14.13 -4.73 -13.90
N LYS A 136 -13.01 -4.60 -13.18
CA LYS A 136 -12.92 -4.26 -11.74
C LYS A 136 -12.20 -2.93 -11.53
N GLY A 137 -12.48 -1.95 -12.39
CA GLY A 137 -11.96 -0.60 -12.18
C GLY A 137 -12.42 -0.02 -10.85
N TYR A 138 -11.58 0.80 -10.23
CA TYR A 138 -11.95 1.52 -9.02
C TYR A 138 -11.71 3.04 -9.21
N PRO A 139 -12.58 3.73 -9.98
CA PRO A 139 -12.30 5.08 -10.48
C PRO A 139 -11.93 6.10 -9.40
N THR A 140 -12.61 6.09 -8.25
CA THR A 140 -12.30 7.05 -7.17
C THR A 140 -10.90 6.83 -6.60
N PHE A 141 -10.52 5.57 -6.32
CA PHE A 141 -9.19 5.24 -5.84
C PHE A 141 -8.11 5.47 -6.90
N GLU A 142 -8.40 5.17 -8.17
CA GLU A 142 -7.50 5.47 -9.29
C GLU A 142 -7.22 6.99 -9.40
N THR A 143 -8.23 7.83 -9.19
CA THR A 143 -8.08 9.30 -9.14
C THR A 143 -7.18 9.74 -7.99
N VAL A 144 -7.37 9.17 -6.79
CA VAL A 144 -6.53 9.48 -5.62
C VAL A 144 -5.07 9.09 -5.86
N VAL A 145 -4.81 7.89 -6.39
CA VAL A 145 -3.45 7.48 -6.76
C VAL A 145 -2.84 8.41 -7.81
N SER A 146 -3.64 8.85 -8.79
CA SER A 146 -3.21 9.79 -9.82
C SER A 146 -2.83 11.15 -9.24
N LYS A 147 -3.59 11.66 -8.26
CA LYS A 147 -3.29 12.91 -7.54
C LYS A 147 -1.89 12.84 -6.91
N TYR A 148 -1.61 11.80 -6.12
CA TYR A 148 -0.31 11.67 -5.45
C TYR A 148 0.85 11.46 -6.43
N LEU A 149 0.63 10.75 -7.54
CA LEU A 149 1.62 10.64 -8.60
C LEU A 149 1.91 12.01 -9.25
N ALA A 150 0.88 12.81 -9.51
CA ALA A 150 1.02 14.15 -10.10
C ALA A 150 1.76 15.12 -9.15
N GLU A 151 1.49 15.06 -7.86
CA GLU A 151 2.23 15.84 -6.85
C GLU A 151 3.72 15.44 -6.81
N ALA A 152 4.03 14.16 -7.01
CA ALA A 152 5.40 13.66 -7.07
C ALA A 152 6.15 13.99 -8.37
N GLU A 153 5.48 14.51 -9.42
CA GLU A 153 6.16 14.98 -10.64
C GLU A 153 7.04 16.21 -10.38
N GLN A 154 6.77 16.98 -9.32
CA GLN A 154 7.59 18.13 -8.94
C GLN A 154 8.99 17.73 -8.43
N GLY A 155 9.19 16.44 -8.14
CA GLY A 155 10.46 15.87 -7.75
C GLY A 155 10.26 14.63 -6.90
N TRP A 156 10.94 13.54 -7.24
CA TRP A 156 10.81 12.29 -6.49
C TRP A 156 11.44 12.39 -5.10
N GLY A 157 12.64 12.96 -4.98
CA GLY A 157 13.20 13.40 -3.70
C GLY A 157 13.40 12.31 -2.62
N ILE A 158 13.30 11.02 -2.97
CA ILE A 158 13.57 9.86 -2.10
C ILE A 158 14.44 8.84 -2.83
N SER A 159 15.16 8.02 -2.08
CA SER A 159 16.02 6.96 -2.63
C SER A 159 15.20 5.80 -3.24
N ASN A 160 15.85 4.94 -4.02
CA ASN A 160 15.24 3.72 -4.56
C ASN A 160 14.80 2.76 -3.43
N ASP A 161 15.57 2.68 -2.34
CA ASP A 161 15.23 1.84 -1.20
C ASP A 161 14.00 2.38 -0.46
N GLU A 162 13.92 3.70 -0.24
CA GLU A 162 12.71 4.34 0.29
C GLU A 162 11.51 4.14 -0.63
N THR A 163 11.69 4.29 -1.94
CA THR A 163 10.66 4.05 -2.95
C THR A 163 10.10 2.63 -2.84
N SER A 164 11.00 1.65 -2.82
CA SER A 164 10.68 0.23 -2.67
C SER A 164 9.97 -0.06 -1.35
N TYR A 165 10.45 0.55 -0.27
CA TYR A 165 9.89 0.41 1.07
C TYR A 165 8.46 0.96 1.17
N PHE A 166 8.22 2.21 0.75
CA PHE A 166 6.90 2.82 0.84
C PHE A 166 5.89 2.12 -0.08
N PHE A 167 6.32 1.66 -1.26
CA PHE A 167 5.49 0.80 -2.12
C PHE A 167 5.09 -0.50 -1.42
N ALA A 168 6.06 -1.23 -0.87
CA ALA A 168 5.82 -2.47 -0.13
C ALA A 168 4.90 -2.25 1.09
N LEU A 169 5.09 -1.14 1.80
CA LEU A 169 4.26 -0.74 2.93
C LEU A 169 2.80 -0.48 2.49
N GLY A 170 2.61 0.19 1.37
CA GLY A 170 1.29 0.40 0.75
C GLY A 170 0.60 -0.92 0.41
N MET A 171 1.31 -1.88 -0.19
CA MET A 171 0.76 -3.21 -0.43
C MET A 171 0.30 -3.90 0.86
N ALA A 172 1.14 -3.86 1.90
CA ALA A 172 0.88 -4.53 3.17
C ALA A 172 -0.31 -3.91 3.93
N LEU A 173 -0.44 -2.58 3.92
CA LEU A 173 -1.46 -1.84 4.67
C LEU A 173 -2.74 -1.56 3.87
N SER A 174 -2.78 -1.93 2.59
CA SER A 174 -3.96 -1.78 1.73
C SER A 174 -5.26 -2.40 2.28
N GLY A 175 -5.16 -3.36 3.19
CA GLY A 175 -6.31 -3.96 3.89
C GLY A 175 -6.98 -3.00 4.87
N VAL A 176 -6.24 -2.05 5.47
CA VAL A 176 -6.77 -1.06 6.43
C VAL A 176 -7.76 -0.11 5.75
N PHE A 177 -7.53 0.18 4.47
CA PHE A 177 -8.36 1.11 3.68
C PHE A 177 -9.53 0.42 2.96
N ARG A 178 -9.54 -0.92 2.91
CA ARG A 178 -10.67 -1.69 2.41
C ARG A 178 -11.63 -1.90 3.55
N GLY A 179 -12.77 -1.19 3.51
CA GLY A 179 -13.84 -1.34 4.50
C GLY A 179 -14.09 -2.82 4.78
N VAL A 180 -13.81 -3.25 6.00
CA VAL A 180 -13.87 -4.65 6.43
C VAL A 180 -15.29 -5.14 6.22
N LYS A 181 -15.56 -5.87 5.13
CA LYS A 181 -16.74 -6.71 5.07
C LYS A 181 -16.47 -7.86 6.02
N LYS A 182 -17.10 -7.82 7.20
CA LYS A 182 -17.13 -8.91 8.16
C LYS A 182 -17.37 -10.22 7.41
N GLU A 183 -16.46 -11.17 7.59
CA GLU A 183 -16.71 -12.57 7.25
C GLU A 183 -18.03 -12.95 7.91
N LYS A 184 -19.00 -13.40 7.11
CA LYS A 184 -20.19 -14.04 7.67
C LYS A 184 -19.69 -15.34 8.28
N GLU A 185 -19.75 -15.43 9.61
CA GLU A 185 -19.74 -16.72 10.30
C GLU A 185 -20.83 -17.58 9.65
N VAL A 186 -20.40 -18.75 9.16
CA VAL A 186 -21.29 -19.80 8.68
C VAL A 186 -21.81 -20.48 9.95
N GLU A 187 -23.08 -20.23 10.27
CA GLU A 187 -23.86 -21.06 11.18
C GLU A 187 -24.55 -22.18 10.38
#